data_AF-A0A2A2B3E9-F1
#
_entry.id   AF-A0A2A2B3E9-F1
#
_cell.length_a   1.000
_cell.length_b   1.000
_cell.length_c   1.000
_cell.angle_alpha   90.00
_cell.angle_beta   90.00
_cell.angle_gamma   90.00
#
_symmetry.space_group_name_H-M   'P 1'
#
loop_
_entity.id
_entity.type
_entity.pdbx_description
1 polymer ?
#
loop_
_entity_poly.entity_id
_entity_poly.type
_entity_poly.pdbx_seq_one_letter_code
_entity_poly.pdbx_strand_id
1 'polypeptide(L)'
;MTATDLPFKIPSHTSFSHLPILDEQFAEIDWQAPWLSHLNQLKYIGDAVKGLTETNGQDSPTARDGQPIDIIADILNNSLMLRCDGVQEDLPTTKPTQNAQVQTLTFVSQNALPEGEAYEHFIAKTGNIPTRDNLHDLFNGSIWLTFPKTKALLNHYHMLEIAAQGIGHSRGRVRDTITVFDENGAVLVTSDRRIGKGLKAFDWQASLVASRAQWDNPTQVNRHAQAAVYVFGHALLEQLVQPRKPLCAHSLVIYVTQGFFALPLSERMNYLDRTLAQQMDELLSHNEVTPRHLSPLPILGVPYFCSENEHAHFYDDAYVFRSGRRQKSKR
;
A
#
# COMPACT_ATOMS: atom_id res chain seq x y z
N MET A 1 -14.81 -14.15 1.41
CA MET A 1 -14.70 -13.31 2.61
C MET A 1 -13.39 -12.57 2.50
N THR A 2 -13.46 -11.29 2.19
CA THR A 2 -12.33 -10.35 2.18
C THR A 2 -11.80 -10.13 3.60
N ALA A 3 -10.59 -9.60 3.71
CA ALA A 3 -9.75 -9.51 4.90
C ALA A 3 -10.51 -9.17 6.20
N THR A 4 -10.30 -9.95 7.28
CA THR A 4 -10.48 -9.51 8.69
C THR A 4 -11.79 -8.78 9.04
N ASP A 5 -12.88 -9.01 8.29
CA ASP A 5 -14.19 -8.44 8.63
C ASP A 5 -14.79 -9.25 9.78
N LEU A 6 -14.39 -8.92 11.00
CA LEU A 6 -15.13 -9.34 12.17
C LEU A 6 -16.54 -8.75 12.07
N PRO A 7 -17.59 -9.53 12.35
CA PRO A 7 -18.96 -9.04 12.30
C PRO A 7 -19.13 -7.96 13.37
N PHE A 8 -19.15 -6.70 12.96
CA PHE A 8 -19.46 -5.57 13.83
C PHE A 8 -20.84 -5.00 13.47
N LYS A 9 -21.70 -4.91 14.49
CA LYS A 9 -22.81 -3.98 14.46
C LYS A 9 -22.24 -2.60 14.74
N ILE A 10 -22.59 -1.62 13.90
CA ILE A 10 -22.32 -0.20 14.15
C ILE A 10 -22.67 0.07 15.63
N PRO A 11 -21.72 0.54 16.45
CA PRO A 11 -21.99 0.78 17.85
C PRO A 11 -22.93 1.97 17.90
N SER A 12 -24.08 1.81 18.55
CA SER A 12 -25.13 2.82 18.67
C SER A 12 -24.74 4.04 19.52
N HIS A 13 -23.44 4.30 19.67
CA HIS A 13 -22.88 5.40 20.45
C HIS A 13 -21.77 6.20 19.73
N THR A 14 -21.44 5.91 18.46
CA THR A 14 -20.70 6.89 17.64
C THR A 14 -21.70 7.91 17.10
N SER A 15 -21.84 9.03 17.81
CA SER A 15 -22.59 10.18 17.32
C SER A 15 -21.83 10.79 16.14
N PHE A 16 -22.12 10.36 14.91
CA PHE A 16 -21.60 10.96 13.66
C PHE A 16 -22.16 12.36 13.37
N SER A 17 -22.80 12.99 14.35
CA SER A 17 -23.30 14.36 14.23
C SER A 17 -22.12 15.34 14.26
N HIS A 18 -21.92 16.06 13.14
CA HIS A 18 -21.09 17.27 13.00
C HIS A 18 -19.65 17.13 12.47
N LEU A 19 -19.34 16.11 11.66
CA LEU A 19 -18.10 16.13 10.88
C LEU A 19 -18.29 16.88 9.55
N PRO A 20 -17.34 17.73 9.14
CA PRO A 20 -17.35 18.32 7.81
C PRO A 20 -17.09 17.25 6.74
N ILE A 21 -17.29 17.66 5.50
CA ILE A 21 -17.57 16.76 4.38
C ILE A 21 -16.26 16.36 3.67
N LEU A 22 -16.09 15.07 3.37
CA LEU A 22 -15.05 14.59 2.45
C LEU A 22 -15.40 14.99 1.00
N ASP A 23 -14.39 15.39 0.22
CA ASP A 23 -14.56 15.81 -1.19
C ASP A 23 -15.19 14.72 -2.07
N GLU A 24 -15.79 15.10 -3.20
CA GLU A 24 -16.46 14.22 -4.16
C GLU A 24 -15.54 13.10 -4.69
N GLN A 25 -14.22 13.32 -4.72
CA GLN A 25 -13.23 12.33 -5.12
C GLN A 25 -13.30 11.01 -4.31
N PHE A 26 -13.76 11.07 -3.05
CA PHE A 26 -13.95 9.87 -2.23
C PHE A 26 -15.15 9.02 -2.68
N ALA A 27 -16.14 9.63 -3.35
CA ALA A 27 -17.30 8.92 -3.91
C ALA A 27 -16.90 8.03 -5.10
N GLU A 28 -15.81 8.37 -5.78
CA GLU A 28 -15.35 7.66 -6.99
C GLU A 28 -14.66 6.32 -6.68
N ILE A 29 -14.34 6.05 -5.40
CA ILE A 29 -13.64 4.83 -5.01
C ILE A 29 -14.56 3.62 -5.22
N ASP A 30 -14.21 2.76 -6.19
CA ASP A 30 -14.75 1.41 -6.25
C ASP A 30 -14.09 0.53 -5.17
N TRP A 31 -14.75 0.45 -4.01
CA TRP A 31 -14.30 -0.38 -2.88
C TRP A 31 -14.30 -1.89 -3.16
N GLN A 32 -14.84 -2.34 -4.30
CA GLN A 32 -14.76 -3.74 -4.74
C GLN A 32 -13.60 -3.97 -5.71
N ALA A 33 -12.84 -2.93 -6.06
CA ALA A 33 -11.76 -3.05 -7.01
C ALA A 33 -10.71 -4.08 -6.55
N PRO A 34 -10.23 -4.95 -7.47
CA PRO A 34 -9.38 -6.10 -7.12
C PRO A 34 -8.05 -5.71 -6.49
N TRP A 35 -7.51 -4.52 -6.81
CA TRP A 35 -6.26 -4.01 -6.23
C TRP A 35 -6.40 -3.56 -4.76
N LEU A 36 -7.62 -3.34 -4.26
CA LEU A 36 -7.87 -2.94 -2.87
C LEU A 36 -8.09 -4.13 -1.93
N SER A 37 -8.35 -5.33 -2.45
CA SER A 37 -8.86 -6.48 -1.66
C SER A 37 -7.94 -6.95 -0.52
N HIS A 38 -6.67 -6.55 -0.56
CA HIS A 38 -5.65 -6.90 0.40
C HIS A 38 -5.51 -5.90 1.55
N LEU A 39 -6.14 -4.73 1.46
CA LEU A 39 -6.08 -3.71 2.49
C LEU A 39 -6.78 -4.21 3.75
N ASN A 40 -6.12 -4.05 4.90
CA ASN A 40 -6.71 -4.42 6.18
C ASN A 40 -7.86 -3.46 6.52
N GLN A 41 -8.95 -4.00 7.08
CA GLN A 41 -10.15 -3.24 7.46
C GLN A 41 -10.84 -2.52 6.28
N LEU A 42 -10.63 -2.99 5.04
CA LEU A 42 -11.19 -2.38 3.83
C LEU A 42 -12.70 -2.13 3.93
N LYS A 43 -13.47 -3.08 4.46
CA LYS A 43 -14.93 -2.93 4.59
C LYS A 43 -15.28 -1.80 5.55
N TYR A 44 -14.66 -1.76 6.72
CA TYR A 44 -14.91 -0.70 7.70
C TYR A 44 -14.54 0.68 7.12
N ILE A 45 -13.35 0.80 6.54
CA ILE A 45 -12.87 2.04 5.92
C ILE A 45 -13.84 2.47 4.81
N GLY A 46 -14.22 1.56 3.93
CA GLY A 46 -15.14 1.85 2.82
C GLY A 46 -16.54 2.24 3.28
N ASP A 47 -17.11 1.54 4.28
CA ASP A 47 -18.41 1.87 4.85
C ASP A 47 -18.38 3.25 5.55
N ALA A 48 -17.31 3.54 6.29
CA ALA A 48 -17.13 4.83 6.97
C ALA A 48 -17.01 6.00 5.98
N VAL A 49 -16.17 5.86 4.94
CA VAL A 49 -16.01 6.88 3.91
C VAL A 49 -17.32 7.09 3.14
N LYS A 50 -18.00 6.03 2.69
CA LYS A 50 -19.29 6.14 2.00
C LYS A 50 -20.34 6.85 2.85
N GLY A 51 -20.46 6.48 4.13
CA GLY A 51 -21.41 7.11 5.04
C GLY A 51 -21.20 8.61 5.20
N LEU A 52 -19.94 9.08 5.15
CA LEU A 52 -19.59 10.50 5.23
C LEU A 52 -19.76 11.26 3.90
N THR A 53 -19.65 10.56 2.76
CA THR A 53 -19.85 11.17 1.44
C THR A 53 -21.33 11.22 1.05
N GLU A 54 -22.17 10.29 1.50
CA GLU A 54 -23.61 10.23 1.21
C GLU A 54 -24.46 11.22 2.05
N THR A 55 -23.99 11.63 3.23
CA THR A 55 -24.65 12.65 4.07
C THR A 55 -24.55 14.08 3.51
N ASN A 56 -23.90 14.25 2.34
CA ASN A 56 -23.84 15.49 1.56
C ASN A 56 -25.20 16.08 1.13
N GLY A 57 -26.30 15.34 1.29
CA GLY A 57 -27.60 15.72 0.73
C GLY A 57 -28.50 16.62 1.58
N GLN A 58 -28.30 16.74 2.90
CA GLN A 58 -29.20 17.51 3.76
C GLN A 58 -28.46 18.20 4.92
N ASP A 59 -28.52 19.54 4.92
CA ASP A 59 -28.06 20.47 5.95
C ASP A 59 -26.55 20.41 6.30
N SER A 60 -25.72 21.16 5.56
CA SER A 60 -24.33 21.44 5.96
C SER A 60 -24.28 22.34 7.20
N PRO A 61 -23.83 21.88 8.37
CA PRO A 61 -23.51 22.75 9.48
C PRO A 61 -22.08 23.27 9.28
N THR A 62 -21.89 24.58 9.42
CA THR A 62 -20.57 25.19 9.51
C THR A 62 -19.78 24.56 10.65
N ALA A 63 -18.50 24.26 10.39
CA ALA A 63 -17.54 23.80 11.38
C ALA A 63 -17.67 24.67 12.64
N ARG A 64 -17.96 24.05 13.80
CA ARG A 64 -17.86 24.74 15.08
C ARG A 64 -16.38 25.06 15.30
N ASP A 65 -16.05 26.34 15.20
CA ASP A 65 -14.83 26.99 15.70
C ASP A 65 -13.51 26.26 15.41
N GLY A 66 -12.93 26.51 14.22
CA GLY A 66 -11.48 26.60 14.02
C GLY A 66 -10.61 25.37 14.33
N GLN A 67 -11.19 24.21 14.63
CA GLN A 67 -10.46 22.95 14.78
C GLN A 67 -10.24 22.31 13.40
N PRO A 68 -9.02 21.81 13.11
CA PRO A 68 -8.79 21.03 11.90
C PRO A 68 -9.65 19.77 11.89
N ILE A 69 -9.98 19.38 10.67
CA ILE A 69 -10.77 18.20 10.38
C ILE A 69 -9.77 17.03 10.32
N ASP A 70 -10.00 16.02 11.16
CA ASP A 70 -9.12 14.86 11.30
C ASP A 70 -9.86 13.56 10.94
N ILE A 71 -10.81 13.63 9.99
CA ILE A 71 -11.73 12.53 9.66
C ILE A 71 -10.98 11.27 9.26
N ILE A 72 -10.00 11.40 8.37
CA ILE A 72 -9.24 10.27 7.87
C ILE A 72 -8.37 9.68 8.99
N ALA A 73 -7.77 10.51 9.84
CA ALA A 73 -7.01 10.05 10.99
C ALA A 73 -7.90 9.25 11.96
N ASP A 74 -9.12 9.72 12.23
CA ASP A 74 -10.10 9.03 13.09
C ASP A 74 -10.54 7.68 12.50
N ILE A 75 -10.87 7.63 11.21
CA ILE A 75 -11.22 6.37 10.52
C ILE A 75 -10.07 5.36 10.61
N LEU A 76 -8.83 5.82 10.39
CA LEU A 76 -7.66 4.95 10.43
C LEU A 76 -7.33 4.49 11.85
N ASN A 77 -7.48 5.33 12.87
CA ASN A 77 -7.30 4.95 14.27
C ASN A 77 -8.36 3.94 14.74
N ASN A 78 -9.63 4.12 14.35
CA ASN A 78 -10.66 3.14 14.64
C ASN A 78 -10.37 1.79 13.97
N SER A 79 -9.90 1.81 12.72
CA SER A 79 -9.44 0.61 12.00
C SER A 79 -8.27 -0.07 12.72
N LEU A 80 -7.34 0.72 13.27
CA LEU A 80 -6.21 0.23 14.05
C LEU A 80 -6.67 -0.50 15.33
N MET A 81 -7.64 0.05 16.05
CA MET A 81 -8.19 -0.57 17.26
C MET A 81 -8.95 -1.87 16.94
N LEU A 82 -9.79 -1.88 15.90
CA LEU A 82 -10.53 -3.06 15.47
C LEU A 82 -9.61 -4.26 15.17
N ARG A 83 -8.43 -3.98 14.60
CA ARG A 83 -7.40 -5.00 14.34
C ARG A 83 -6.88 -5.63 15.62
N CYS A 84 -6.62 -4.82 16.65
CA CYS A 84 -6.02 -5.28 17.91
C CYS A 84 -7.01 -6.11 18.72
N ASP A 85 -8.26 -5.67 18.80
CA ASP A 85 -9.32 -6.40 19.50
C ASP A 85 -9.63 -7.75 18.86
N GLY A 86 -9.52 -7.80 17.52
CA GLY A 86 -9.87 -8.98 16.73
C GLY A 86 -8.82 -10.09 16.71
N VAL A 87 -7.54 -9.73 16.79
CA VAL A 87 -6.41 -10.66 16.60
C VAL A 87 -5.59 -10.83 17.89
N GLN A 88 -5.86 -10.04 18.93
CA GLN A 88 -5.06 -10.00 20.17
C GLN A 88 -3.56 -9.75 19.86
N GLU A 89 -3.28 -8.98 18.81
CA GLU A 89 -1.95 -8.52 18.42
C GLU A 89 -1.66 -7.16 19.05
N ASP A 90 -0.40 -6.94 19.45
CA ASP A 90 0.06 -5.64 19.92
C ASP A 90 -0.05 -4.57 18.81
N LEU A 91 -0.23 -3.32 19.24
CA LEU A 91 -0.23 -2.20 18.32
C LEU A 91 1.10 -2.12 17.54
N PRO A 92 1.04 -1.75 16.24
CA PRO A 92 2.23 -1.60 15.45
C PRO A 92 3.10 -0.47 16.02
N THR A 93 4.41 -0.61 15.89
CA THR A 93 5.39 0.29 16.49
C THR A 93 6.43 0.75 15.48
N THR A 94 7.10 1.86 15.78
CA THR A 94 8.25 2.34 15.02
C THR A 94 9.41 1.33 15.11
N LYS A 95 10.28 1.29 14.08
CA LYS A 95 11.56 0.58 14.14
C LYS A 95 12.62 1.58 14.65
N PRO A 96 13.09 1.46 15.92
CA PRO A 96 13.93 2.47 16.52
C PRO A 96 15.32 2.53 15.87
N THR A 97 15.90 3.72 15.80
CA THR A 97 17.34 3.92 15.57
C THR A 97 18.10 3.72 16.90
N GLN A 98 19.44 3.66 16.86
CA GLN A 98 20.25 3.49 18.08
C GLN A 98 19.89 4.59 19.12
N ASN A 99 19.52 4.16 20.32
CA ASN A 99 19.10 4.99 21.47
C ASN A 99 17.70 5.64 21.38
N ALA A 100 16.91 5.40 20.33
CA ALA A 100 15.52 5.84 20.26
C ALA A 100 14.58 4.85 20.98
N GLN A 101 13.56 5.36 21.66
CA GLN A 101 12.50 4.53 22.23
C GLN A 101 11.53 4.08 21.14
N VAL A 102 11.04 2.86 21.25
CA VAL A 102 9.95 2.33 20.43
C VAL A 102 8.68 3.12 20.74
N GLN A 103 8.01 3.63 19.71
CA GLN A 103 6.75 4.34 19.84
C GLN A 103 5.63 3.54 19.19
N THR A 104 4.46 3.55 19.82
CA THR A 104 3.23 3.01 19.24
C THR A 104 2.77 3.91 18.10
N LEU A 105 2.43 3.30 16.96
CA LEU A 105 1.97 4.05 15.79
C LEU A 105 0.50 4.47 15.97
N THR A 106 0.21 5.73 15.68
CA THR A 106 -1.14 6.31 15.70
C THR A 106 -1.27 7.37 14.62
N PHE A 107 -2.46 7.58 14.08
CA PHE A 107 -2.73 8.63 13.11
C PHE A 107 -3.12 9.92 13.82
N VAL A 108 -2.60 11.05 13.36
CA VAL A 108 -2.89 12.38 13.94
C VAL A 108 -3.16 13.40 12.84
N SER A 109 -3.81 14.50 13.21
CA SER A 109 -3.92 15.68 12.35
C SER A 109 -2.59 16.06 11.70
N GLN A 110 -2.62 16.48 10.44
CA GLN A 110 -1.48 17.12 9.80
C GLN A 110 -0.97 18.34 10.62
N ASN A 111 -1.83 19.02 11.37
CA ASN A 111 -1.45 20.16 12.20
C ASN A 111 -0.61 19.79 13.43
N ALA A 112 -0.53 18.51 13.77
CA ALA A 112 0.36 18.03 14.82
C ALA A 112 1.83 18.02 14.38
N LEU A 113 2.11 18.03 13.07
CA LEU A 113 3.47 18.12 12.51
C LEU A 113 4.00 19.55 12.67
N PRO A 114 5.07 19.80 13.45
CA PRO A 114 5.62 21.14 13.59
C PRO A 114 6.16 21.69 12.26
N GLU A 115 6.00 23.00 12.05
CA GLU A 115 6.55 23.65 10.86
C GLU A 115 8.06 23.45 10.77
N GLY A 116 8.53 23.04 9.59
CA GLY A 116 9.95 22.76 9.33
C GLY A 116 10.43 21.38 9.79
N GLU A 117 9.63 20.61 10.52
CA GLU A 117 9.96 19.22 10.85
C GLU A 117 9.64 18.30 9.67
N ALA A 118 10.57 17.41 9.33
CA ALA A 118 10.36 16.45 8.25
C ALA A 118 9.36 15.36 8.69
N TYR A 119 8.41 15.02 7.81
CA TYR A 119 7.38 14.01 8.03
C TYR A 119 7.93 12.69 8.63
N GLU A 120 8.94 12.11 7.98
CA GLU A 120 9.55 10.85 8.42
C GLU A 120 10.22 10.97 9.80
N HIS A 121 10.81 12.13 10.09
CA HIS A 121 11.48 12.38 11.36
C HIS A 121 10.47 12.46 12.51
N PHE A 122 9.35 13.14 12.28
CA PHE A 122 8.27 13.24 13.25
C PHE A 122 7.69 11.87 13.60
N ILE A 123 7.43 11.01 12.59
CA ILE A 123 6.96 9.63 12.81
C ILE A 123 7.97 8.84 13.63
N ALA A 124 9.24 8.84 13.25
CA ALA A 124 10.28 8.08 13.95
C ALA A 124 10.39 8.47 15.44
N LYS A 125 10.26 9.77 15.72
CA LYS A 125 10.39 10.35 17.05
C LYS A 125 9.17 10.11 17.95
N THR A 126 7.96 10.15 17.38
CA THR A 126 6.72 10.23 18.16
C THR A 126 5.79 9.03 18.00
N GLY A 127 5.93 8.26 16.92
CA GLY A 127 4.94 7.27 16.51
C GLY A 127 3.69 7.88 15.85
N ASN A 128 3.57 9.20 15.81
CA ASN A 128 2.41 9.86 15.24
C ASN A 128 2.58 10.03 13.73
N ILE A 129 1.59 9.60 12.96
CA ILE A 129 1.54 9.68 11.49
C ILE A 129 0.67 10.88 11.12
N PRO A 130 1.26 12.02 10.69
CA PRO A 130 0.50 13.16 10.21
C PRO A 130 -0.37 12.75 9.02
N THR A 131 -1.65 13.11 9.07
CA THR A 131 -2.67 12.65 8.13
C THR A 131 -3.56 13.83 7.77
N ARG A 132 -3.75 14.07 6.48
CA ARG A 132 -4.67 15.04 5.89
C ARG A 132 -5.93 14.33 5.41
N ASP A 133 -7.01 15.08 5.27
CA ASP A 133 -8.26 14.57 4.69
C ASP A 133 -8.23 14.57 3.16
N ASN A 134 -7.41 13.70 2.57
CA ASN A 134 -7.34 13.48 1.11
C ASN A 134 -7.16 11.98 0.77
N LEU A 135 -7.36 11.64 -0.50
CA LEU A 135 -7.22 10.25 -0.98
C LEU A 135 -5.82 9.69 -0.74
N HIS A 136 -4.80 10.50 -0.96
CA HIS A 136 -3.41 10.13 -0.81
C HIS A 136 -3.09 9.62 0.61
N ASP A 137 -3.52 10.37 1.63
CA ASP A 137 -3.27 10.04 3.03
C ASP A 137 -4.20 8.94 3.54
N LEU A 138 -5.43 8.83 3.00
CA LEU A 138 -6.29 7.66 3.21
C LEU A 138 -5.61 6.36 2.76
N PHE A 139 -5.05 6.34 1.54
CA PHE A 139 -4.34 5.17 1.04
C PHE A 139 -2.99 4.96 1.73
N ASN A 140 -2.25 6.03 2.06
CA ASN A 140 -1.03 5.93 2.84
C ASN A 140 -1.29 5.29 4.21
N GLY A 141 -2.35 5.74 4.90
CA GLY A 141 -2.78 5.15 6.16
C GLY A 141 -3.24 3.71 6.04
N SER A 142 -3.98 3.39 4.97
CA SER A 142 -4.39 2.01 4.67
C SER A 142 -3.17 1.09 4.45
N ILE A 143 -2.10 1.59 3.84
CA ILE A 143 -0.83 0.87 3.68
C ILE A 143 -0.08 0.75 5.01
N TRP A 144 -0.08 1.77 5.88
CA TRP A 144 0.44 1.64 7.25
C TRP A 144 -0.30 0.55 8.06
N LEU A 145 -1.63 0.44 7.92
CA LEU A 145 -2.44 -0.62 8.55
C LEU A 145 -2.17 -2.01 7.96
N THR A 146 -1.76 -2.07 6.68
CA THR A 146 -1.59 -3.32 5.93
C THR A 146 -0.17 -3.87 6.03
N PHE A 147 0.83 -2.98 6.01
CA PHE A 147 2.26 -3.28 6.03
C PHE A 147 3.02 -2.49 7.11
N PRO A 148 2.60 -2.56 8.39
CA PRO A 148 3.19 -1.73 9.44
C PRO A 148 4.69 -1.97 9.63
N LYS A 149 5.16 -3.22 9.54
CA LYS A 149 6.59 -3.54 9.74
C LYS A 149 7.44 -3.02 8.59
N THR A 150 6.92 -3.14 7.36
CA THR A 150 7.61 -2.61 6.18
C THR A 150 7.65 -1.08 6.22
N LYS A 151 6.53 -0.39 6.49
CA LYS A 151 6.52 1.08 6.56
C LYS A 151 7.42 1.61 7.68
N ALA A 152 7.41 0.98 8.86
CA ALA A 152 8.32 1.31 9.96
C ALA A 152 9.80 1.11 9.58
N LEU A 153 10.12 0.08 8.79
CA LEU A 153 11.46 -0.15 8.25
C LEU A 153 11.88 0.94 7.24
N LEU A 154 11.00 1.31 6.31
CA LEU A 154 11.29 2.36 5.34
C LEU A 154 11.56 3.70 6.05
N ASN A 155 10.74 4.04 7.05
CA ASN A 155 10.94 5.21 7.91
C ASN A 155 12.30 5.14 8.66
N HIS A 156 12.68 3.96 9.18
CA HIS A 156 13.99 3.76 9.80
C HIS A 156 15.16 4.06 8.85
N TYR A 157 15.12 3.59 7.59
CA TYR A 157 16.16 3.91 6.62
C TYR A 157 16.15 5.39 6.20
N HIS A 158 14.98 6.04 6.17
CA HIS A 158 14.94 7.50 6.03
C HIS A 158 15.71 8.19 7.16
N MET A 159 15.61 7.70 8.40
CA MET A 159 16.33 8.29 9.54
C MET A 159 17.83 8.07 9.44
N LEU A 160 18.28 6.88 9.06
CA LEU A 160 19.70 6.60 8.86
C LEU A 160 20.30 7.54 7.80
N GLU A 161 19.61 7.73 6.67
CA GLU A 161 20.08 8.60 5.60
C GLU A 161 20.06 10.09 5.99
N ILE A 162 19.03 10.54 6.72
CA ILE A 162 18.96 11.93 7.23
C ILE A 162 20.08 12.18 8.24
N ALA A 163 20.38 11.23 9.12
CA ALA A 163 21.49 11.36 10.07
C ALA A 163 22.86 11.41 9.37
N ALA A 164 23.03 10.65 8.28
CA ALA A 164 24.29 10.59 7.53
C ALA A 164 24.52 11.81 6.60
N GLN A 165 23.48 12.31 5.95
CA GLN A 165 23.58 13.32 4.88
C GLN A 165 23.01 14.70 5.28
N GLY A 166 22.35 14.79 6.44
CA GLY A 166 21.58 15.95 6.84
C GLY A 166 20.25 16.08 6.09
N ILE A 167 19.47 17.11 6.43
CA ILE A 167 18.22 17.48 5.73
C ILE A 167 18.59 18.30 4.49
N GLY A 168 19.26 17.67 3.51
CA GLY A 168 19.66 18.29 2.24
C GLY A 168 18.62 18.10 1.12
N HIS A 169 18.74 18.90 0.04
CA HIS A 169 17.78 18.88 -1.09
C HIS A 169 17.91 17.67 -2.01
N SER A 170 19.07 17.00 -2.09
CA SER A 170 19.25 15.79 -2.90
C SER A 170 19.04 14.55 -2.05
N ARG A 171 17.98 13.80 -2.33
CA ARG A 171 17.74 12.47 -1.73
C ARG A 171 18.82 11.50 -2.23
N GLY A 172 19.44 10.76 -1.31
CA GLY A 172 20.34 9.67 -1.65
C GLY A 172 19.62 8.50 -2.32
N ARG A 173 20.36 7.59 -2.96
CA ARG A 173 19.78 6.47 -3.73
C ARG A 173 18.89 5.54 -2.89
N VAL A 174 19.20 5.40 -1.60
CA VAL A 174 18.36 4.67 -0.64
C VAL A 174 16.99 5.34 -0.54
N ARG A 175 16.96 6.64 -0.22
CA ARG A 175 15.73 7.43 -0.12
C ARG A 175 14.95 7.46 -1.43
N ASP A 176 15.62 7.55 -2.58
CA ASP A 176 14.96 7.46 -3.90
C ASP A 176 14.29 6.10 -4.11
N THR A 177 14.98 5.01 -3.74
CA THR A 177 14.42 3.65 -3.85
C THR A 177 13.21 3.49 -2.95
N ILE A 178 13.29 3.98 -1.70
CA ILE A 178 12.18 3.99 -0.76
C ILE A 178 11.01 4.80 -1.33
N THR A 179 11.23 6.05 -1.76
CA THR A 179 10.16 6.89 -2.32
C THR A 179 9.50 6.22 -3.52
N VAL A 180 10.26 5.67 -4.47
CA VAL A 180 9.67 5.01 -5.64
C VAL A 180 8.81 3.81 -5.23
N PHE A 181 9.26 3.01 -4.26
CA PHE A 181 8.49 1.87 -3.77
C PHE A 181 7.28 2.29 -2.92
N ASP A 182 7.42 3.28 -2.05
CA ASP A 182 6.34 3.73 -1.17
C ASP A 182 5.21 4.41 -1.93
N GLU A 183 5.52 5.13 -3.01
CA GLU A 183 4.54 5.82 -3.85
C GLU A 183 3.92 4.88 -4.89
N ASN A 184 4.73 4.04 -5.55
CA ASN A 184 4.32 3.28 -6.74
C ASN A 184 4.68 1.80 -6.67
N GLY A 185 4.92 1.25 -5.49
CA GLY A 185 5.37 -0.13 -5.30
C GLY A 185 4.26 -1.16 -5.44
N ALA A 186 4.67 -2.39 -5.77
CA ALA A 186 3.81 -3.57 -5.63
C ALA A 186 4.67 -4.80 -5.31
N VAL A 187 4.04 -5.84 -4.80
CA VAL A 187 4.74 -7.08 -4.45
C VAL A 187 4.13 -8.22 -5.25
N LEU A 188 4.89 -8.74 -6.21
CA LEU A 188 4.59 -10.00 -6.87
C LEU A 188 5.03 -11.14 -5.94
N VAL A 189 4.06 -11.93 -5.48
CA VAL A 189 4.31 -13.15 -4.70
C VAL A 189 4.06 -14.35 -5.60
N THR A 190 5.01 -15.28 -5.69
CA THR A 190 4.84 -16.46 -6.55
C THR A 190 5.54 -17.71 -6.06
N SER A 191 4.89 -18.87 -6.21
CA SER A 191 5.49 -20.19 -6.04
C SER A 191 6.10 -20.75 -7.34
N ASP A 192 5.77 -20.16 -8.50
CA ASP A 192 6.35 -20.50 -9.79
C ASP A 192 7.43 -19.49 -10.19
N ARG A 193 8.68 -19.94 -10.17
CA ARG A 193 9.83 -19.06 -10.49
C ARG A 193 9.80 -18.51 -11.91
N ARG A 194 9.06 -19.12 -12.85
CA ARG A 194 8.95 -18.65 -14.23
C ARG A 194 8.23 -17.30 -14.30
N ILE A 195 7.19 -17.10 -13.48
CA ILE A 195 6.40 -15.87 -13.44
C ILE A 195 7.30 -14.70 -12.97
N GLY A 196 7.96 -14.88 -11.82
CA GLY A 196 8.86 -13.88 -11.27
C GLY A 196 10.08 -13.57 -12.16
N LYS A 197 10.66 -14.59 -12.82
CA LYS A 197 11.73 -14.39 -13.79
C LYS A 197 11.24 -13.67 -15.05
N GLY A 198 10.03 -14.00 -15.52
CA GLY A 198 9.39 -13.36 -16.66
C GLY A 198 9.23 -11.86 -16.42
N LEU A 199 8.71 -11.47 -15.24
CA LEU A 199 8.60 -10.06 -14.86
C LEU A 199 9.94 -9.33 -14.95
N LYS A 200 10.98 -9.88 -14.31
CA LYS A 200 12.33 -9.28 -14.30
C LYS A 200 12.95 -9.18 -15.69
N ALA A 201 12.60 -10.12 -16.58
CA ALA A 201 13.08 -10.19 -17.95
C ALA A 201 12.22 -9.40 -18.95
N PHE A 202 11.14 -8.75 -18.51
CA PHE A 202 10.15 -8.10 -19.38
C PHE A 202 9.48 -9.10 -20.35
N ASP A 203 9.41 -10.38 -19.96
CA ASP A 203 8.68 -11.43 -20.67
C ASP A 203 7.24 -11.45 -20.14
N TRP A 204 6.42 -10.56 -20.68
CA TRP A 204 5.02 -10.40 -20.32
C TRP A 204 4.19 -11.64 -20.67
N GLN A 205 4.59 -12.38 -21.71
CA GLN A 205 3.93 -13.63 -22.08
C GLN A 205 4.13 -14.67 -20.98
N ALA A 206 5.36 -14.91 -20.52
CA ALA A 206 5.61 -15.85 -19.44
C ALA A 206 5.04 -15.38 -18.08
N SER A 207 5.05 -14.07 -17.81
CA SER A 207 4.69 -13.52 -16.50
C SER A 207 3.19 -13.25 -16.32
N LEU A 208 2.48 -12.80 -17.35
CA LEU A 208 1.11 -12.28 -17.20
C LEU A 208 0.12 -13.07 -18.07
N VAL A 209 0.50 -13.45 -19.29
CA VAL A 209 -0.42 -14.02 -20.28
C VAL A 209 -0.51 -15.54 -20.16
N ALA A 210 0.56 -16.28 -20.47
CA ALA A 210 0.59 -17.74 -20.48
C ALA A 210 0.34 -18.33 -19.09
N SER A 211 0.74 -17.60 -18.04
CA SER A 211 0.53 -18.00 -16.65
C SER A 211 -0.84 -17.63 -16.09
N ARG A 212 -1.74 -16.97 -16.85
CA ARG A 212 -2.99 -16.37 -16.32
C ARG A 212 -3.77 -17.28 -15.36
N ALA A 213 -3.95 -18.56 -15.70
CA ALA A 213 -4.68 -19.53 -14.87
C ALA A 213 -4.01 -19.87 -13.54
N GLN A 214 -2.72 -19.53 -13.38
CA GLN A 214 -1.96 -19.69 -12.14
C GLN A 214 -2.10 -18.47 -11.22
N TRP A 215 -2.69 -17.37 -11.67
CA TRP A 215 -2.86 -16.18 -10.84
C TRP A 215 -4.06 -16.34 -9.90
N ASP A 216 -3.92 -15.78 -8.70
CA ASP A 216 -5.01 -15.70 -7.73
C ASP A 216 -6.02 -14.65 -8.19
N ASN A 217 -7.30 -14.95 -8.04
CA ASN A 217 -8.35 -13.96 -8.24
C ASN A 217 -8.57 -13.24 -6.89
N PRO A 218 -8.28 -11.94 -6.78
CA PRO A 218 -8.36 -11.24 -5.49
C PRO A 218 -9.76 -11.22 -4.86
N THR A 219 -10.83 -11.44 -5.66
CA THR A 219 -12.22 -11.52 -5.17
C THR A 219 -12.67 -12.96 -4.90
N GLN A 220 -11.93 -13.95 -5.40
CA GLN A 220 -12.24 -15.38 -5.27
C GLN A 220 -10.97 -16.17 -4.95
N VAL A 221 -10.62 -16.24 -3.67
CA VAL A 221 -9.38 -16.88 -3.20
C VAL A 221 -9.23 -18.29 -3.77
N ASN A 222 -8.18 -18.48 -4.57
CA ASN A 222 -7.83 -19.75 -5.19
C ASN A 222 -6.63 -20.37 -4.45
N ARG A 223 -6.89 -21.43 -3.69
CA ARG A 223 -5.86 -22.21 -2.98
C ARG A 223 -4.84 -22.91 -3.89
N HIS A 224 -5.14 -23.03 -5.17
CA HIS A 224 -4.25 -23.60 -6.20
C HIS A 224 -3.53 -22.51 -7.01
N ALA A 225 -3.75 -21.23 -6.72
CA ALA A 225 -2.98 -20.16 -7.31
C ALA A 225 -1.49 -20.30 -6.99
N GLN A 226 -0.66 -19.74 -7.84
CA GLN A 226 0.79 -19.76 -7.76
C GLN A 226 1.38 -18.36 -7.93
N ALA A 227 0.56 -17.33 -8.19
CA ALA A 227 0.96 -15.94 -8.26
C ALA A 227 -0.13 -15.01 -7.73
N ALA A 228 0.26 -13.94 -7.04
CA ALA A 228 -0.61 -12.83 -6.66
C ALA A 228 0.20 -11.53 -6.66
N VAL A 229 -0.48 -10.39 -6.81
CA VAL A 229 0.12 -9.06 -6.63
C VAL A 229 -0.63 -8.32 -5.53
N TYR A 230 0.15 -7.71 -4.65
CA TYR A 230 -0.33 -6.84 -3.57
C TYR A 230 0.24 -5.44 -3.77
N VAL A 231 -0.61 -4.42 -3.85
CA VAL A 231 -0.15 -3.05 -4.09
C VAL A 231 0.40 -2.46 -2.79
N PHE A 232 1.57 -1.84 -2.85
CA PHE A 232 2.17 -1.15 -1.70
C PHE A 232 2.12 0.37 -1.89
N GLY A 233 2.27 0.82 -3.14
CA GLY A 233 2.31 2.22 -3.51
C GLY A 233 0.99 2.93 -3.23
N HIS A 234 0.98 3.86 -2.26
CA HIS A 234 -0.25 4.56 -1.90
C HIS A 234 -0.69 5.56 -2.98
N ALA A 235 0.24 6.26 -3.64
CA ALA A 235 -0.10 7.07 -4.81
C ALA A 235 -0.53 6.22 -6.02
N LEU A 236 -0.04 4.98 -6.15
CA LEU A 236 -0.56 4.06 -7.16
C LEU A 236 -2.02 3.67 -6.87
N LEU A 237 -2.38 3.45 -5.60
CA LEU A 237 -3.78 3.21 -5.22
C LEU A 237 -4.67 4.43 -5.51
N GLU A 238 -4.21 5.63 -5.20
CA GLU A 238 -4.88 6.89 -5.55
C GLU A 238 -5.11 7.00 -7.06
N GLN A 239 -4.08 6.74 -7.87
CA GLN A 239 -4.19 6.76 -9.33
C GLN A 239 -5.11 5.66 -9.89
N LEU A 240 -5.29 4.57 -9.15
CA LEU A 240 -6.18 3.46 -9.54
C LEU A 240 -7.65 3.75 -9.23
N VAL A 241 -7.99 4.83 -8.51
CA VAL A 241 -9.39 5.31 -8.40
C VAL A 241 -9.94 5.63 -9.79
N GLN A 242 -9.11 6.26 -10.64
CA GLN A 242 -9.41 6.48 -12.06
C GLN A 242 -8.35 5.79 -12.94
N PRO A 243 -8.46 4.47 -13.15
CA PRO A 243 -7.38 3.65 -13.70
C PRO A 243 -7.06 4.00 -15.16
N ARG A 244 -5.77 4.09 -15.48
CA ARG A 244 -5.26 4.35 -16.85
C ARG A 244 -4.37 3.21 -17.30
N LYS A 245 -4.53 2.72 -18.54
CA LYS A 245 -3.76 1.59 -19.10
C LYS A 245 -2.23 1.65 -18.85
N PRO A 246 -1.55 2.81 -18.99
CA PRO A 246 -0.10 2.90 -18.82
C PRO A 246 0.41 2.94 -17.37
N LEU A 247 -0.44 2.76 -16.36
CA LEU A 247 0.00 2.70 -14.96
C LEU A 247 0.99 1.56 -14.75
N CYS A 248 2.12 1.87 -14.11
CA CYS A 248 3.22 0.94 -13.92
C CYS A 248 3.73 1.00 -12.49
N ALA A 249 3.69 -0.13 -11.80
CA ALA A 249 4.25 -0.31 -10.47
C ALA A 249 5.75 -0.60 -10.53
N HIS A 250 6.44 -0.33 -9.43
CA HIS A 250 7.83 -0.70 -9.19
C HIS A 250 7.89 -1.87 -8.21
N SER A 251 7.99 -3.08 -8.75
CA SER A 251 7.67 -4.28 -8.02
C SER A 251 8.86 -5.05 -7.46
N LEU A 252 8.64 -5.69 -6.32
CA LEU A 252 9.50 -6.72 -5.78
C LEU A 252 8.90 -8.09 -6.01
N VAL A 253 9.77 -9.08 -6.19
CA VAL A 253 9.35 -10.46 -6.41
C VAL A 253 9.72 -11.28 -5.19
N ILE A 254 8.72 -11.76 -4.46
CA ILE A 254 8.86 -12.65 -3.31
C ILE A 254 8.51 -14.06 -3.74
N TYR A 255 9.48 -14.97 -3.63
CA TYR A 255 9.27 -16.39 -3.89
C TYR A 255 8.77 -17.08 -2.63
N VAL A 256 7.65 -17.79 -2.75
CA VAL A 256 7.00 -18.52 -1.66
C VAL A 256 6.85 -19.99 -2.01
N THR A 257 6.53 -20.82 -1.03
CA THR A 257 6.06 -22.19 -1.30
C THR A 257 4.59 -22.16 -1.70
N GLN A 258 4.11 -23.26 -2.30
CA GLN A 258 2.68 -23.40 -2.63
C GLN A 258 1.76 -23.24 -1.41
N GLY A 259 2.26 -23.57 -0.21
CA GLY A 259 1.51 -23.44 1.04
C GLY A 259 1.04 -22.02 1.34
N PHE A 260 1.72 -20.98 0.83
CA PHE A 260 1.29 -19.59 0.98
C PHE A 260 -0.13 -19.37 0.44
N PHE A 261 -0.48 -19.94 -0.71
CA PHE A 261 -1.80 -19.78 -1.31
C PHE A 261 -2.89 -20.60 -0.59
N ALA A 262 -2.52 -21.54 0.28
CA ALA A 262 -3.48 -22.21 1.14
C ALA A 262 -3.86 -21.39 2.39
N LEU A 263 -3.07 -20.37 2.74
CA LEU A 263 -3.31 -19.55 3.93
C LEU A 263 -4.52 -18.62 3.73
N PRO A 264 -5.28 -18.34 4.82
CA PRO A 264 -6.20 -17.21 4.86
C PRO A 264 -5.51 -15.90 4.51
N LEU A 265 -6.25 -14.94 3.93
CA LEU A 265 -5.66 -13.67 3.48
C LEU A 265 -4.96 -12.90 4.60
N SER A 266 -5.50 -12.87 5.81
CA SER A 266 -4.87 -12.21 6.97
C SER A 266 -3.48 -12.80 7.28
N GLU A 267 -3.37 -14.13 7.28
CA GLU A 267 -2.09 -14.81 7.48
C GLU A 267 -1.12 -14.57 6.32
N ARG A 268 -1.63 -14.49 5.08
CA ARG A 268 -0.82 -14.09 3.91
C ARG A 268 -0.25 -12.68 4.09
N MET A 269 -1.07 -11.72 4.50
CA MET A 269 -0.62 -10.32 4.70
C MET A 269 0.38 -10.22 5.84
N ASN A 270 0.15 -10.92 6.97
CA ASN A 270 1.09 -10.97 8.08
C ASN A 270 2.42 -11.62 7.70
N TYR A 271 2.40 -12.70 6.90
CA TYR A 271 3.61 -13.29 6.33
C TYR A 271 4.32 -12.32 5.38
N LEU A 272 3.54 -11.66 4.52
CA LEU A 272 4.05 -10.77 3.48
C LEU A 272 4.74 -9.55 4.08
N ASP A 273 4.13 -8.88 5.06
CA ASP A 273 4.72 -7.71 5.72
C ASP A 273 6.06 -8.05 6.39
N ARG A 274 6.14 -9.20 7.09
CA ARG A 274 7.42 -9.66 7.66
C ARG A 274 8.48 -9.93 6.58
N THR A 275 8.09 -10.63 5.52
CA THR A 275 9.03 -11.05 4.47
C THR A 275 9.48 -9.86 3.61
N LEU A 276 8.57 -8.94 3.31
CA LEU A 276 8.85 -7.71 2.59
C LEU A 276 9.78 -6.81 3.37
N ALA A 277 9.53 -6.61 4.68
CA ALA A 277 10.43 -5.88 5.54
C ALA A 277 11.84 -6.52 5.53
N GLN A 278 11.96 -7.84 5.68
CA GLN A 278 13.28 -8.50 5.62
C GLN A 278 14.00 -8.28 4.28
N GLN A 279 13.31 -8.42 3.15
CA GLN A 279 13.91 -8.20 1.83
C GLN A 279 14.27 -6.73 1.58
N MET A 280 13.48 -5.79 2.10
CA MET A 280 13.81 -4.36 2.03
C MET A 280 14.98 -4.00 2.92
N ASP A 281 15.13 -4.63 4.08
CA ASP A 281 16.29 -4.42 4.94
C ASP A 281 17.56 -4.87 4.21
N GLU A 282 17.53 -6.07 3.62
CA GLU A 282 18.63 -6.58 2.79
C GLU A 282 18.93 -5.63 1.63
N LEU A 283 17.92 -5.26 0.83
CA LEU A 283 18.10 -4.39 -0.33
C LEU A 283 18.66 -3.01 0.03
N LEU A 284 18.10 -2.35 1.06
CA LEU A 284 18.44 -0.98 1.43
C LEU A 284 19.77 -0.89 2.20
N SER A 285 20.20 -1.97 2.84
CA SER A 285 21.52 -2.06 3.48
C SER A 285 22.70 -2.06 2.48
N HIS A 286 22.44 -2.33 1.20
CA HIS A 286 23.48 -2.33 0.17
C HIS A 286 23.81 -0.93 -0.35
N ASN A 287 25.10 -0.59 -0.37
CA ASN A 287 25.60 0.71 -0.84
C ASN A 287 25.26 1.04 -2.32
N GLU A 288 24.97 0.02 -3.14
CA GLU A 288 24.66 0.18 -4.57
C GLU A 288 23.16 0.15 -4.87
N VAL A 289 22.30 0.19 -3.85
CA VAL A 289 20.85 0.21 -4.05
C VAL A 289 20.44 1.36 -4.95
N THR A 290 19.49 1.08 -5.84
CA THR A 290 18.86 2.05 -6.74
C THR A 290 17.45 1.59 -7.05
N PRO A 291 16.55 2.51 -7.49
CA PRO A 291 15.21 2.14 -7.95
C PRO A 291 15.20 1.10 -9.08
N ARG A 292 16.32 0.88 -9.78
CA ARG A 292 16.43 -0.12 -10.86
C ARG A 292 16.37 -1.57 -10.38
N HIS A 293 16.51 -1.81 -9.07
CA HIS A 293 16.30 -3.13 -8.47
C HIS A 293 14.82 -3.49 -8.35
N LEU A 294 13.92 -2.51 -8.46
CA LEU A 294 12.48 -2.71 -8.53
C LEU A 294 12.09 -2.97 -9.98
N SER A 295 11.35 -4.06 -10.21
CA SER A 295 10.95 -4.52 -11.54
C SER A 295 9.69 -3.80 -12.00
N PRO A 296 9.67 -3.17 -13.18
CA PRO A 296 8.45 -2.51 -13.66
C PRO A 296 7.35 -3.54 -13.91
N LEU A 297 6.14 -3.25 -13.46
CA LEU A 297 4.95 -4.09 -13.66
C LEU A 297 3.81 -3.21 -14.19
N PRO A 298 3.37 -3.36 -15.46
CA PRO A 298 2.15 -2.73 -15.94
C PRO A 298 0.95 -3.23 -15.11
N ILE A 299 0.44 -2.40 -14.19
CA ILE A 299 -0.41 -2.89 -13.10
C ILE A 299 -1.75 -3.42 -13.61
N LEU A 300 -2.32 -2.80 -14.65
CA LEU A 300 -3.56 -3.26 -15.28
C LEU A 300 -3.34 -4.48 -16.18
N GLY A 301 -2.09 -4.90 -16.41
CA GLY A 301 -1.75 -6.18 -17.03
C GLY A 301 -1.74 -7.37 -16.06
N VAL A 302 -1.88 -7.13 -14.75
CA VAL A 302 -2.01 -8.20 -13.76
C VAL A 302 -3.34 -8.93 -13.99
N PRO A 303 -3.34 -10.27 -14.16
CA PRO A 303 -4.57 -11.03 -14.29
C PRO A 303 -5.63 -10.68 -13.24
N TYR A 304 -6.88 -10.58 -13.68
CA TYR A 304 -8.05 -10.24 -12.86
C TYR A 304 -8.12 -8.79 -12.34
N PHE A 305 -7.15 -7.91 -12.65
CA PHE A 305 -7.21 -6.50 -12.23
C PHE A 305 -8.14 -5.65 -13.10
N CYS A 306 -8.33 -6.03 -14.37
CA CYS A 306 -9.16 -5.30 -15.32
C CYS A 306 -9.71 -6.29 -16.35
N SER A 307 -10.95 -6.11 -16.79
CA SER A 307 -11.63 -7.05 -17.67
C SER A 307 -11.00 -7.11 -19.06
N GLU A 308 -10.52 -5.97 -19.58
CA GLU A 308 -9.91 -5.88 -20.90
C GLU A 308 -8.65 -6.76 -21.02
N ASN A 309 -7.94 -7.02 -19.91
CA ASN A 309 -6.71 -7.82 -19.90
C ASN A 309 -6.95 -9.33 -20.04
N GLU A 310 -8.20 -9.78 -20.17
CA GLU A 310 -8.56 -11.13 -20.59
C GLU A 310 -8.23 -11.37 -22.06
N HIS A 311 -8.24 -10.32 -22.87
CA HIS A 311 -7.98 -10.42 -24.29
C HIS A 311 -6.49 -10.29 -24.60
N ALA A 312 -5.96 -11.18 -25.45
CA ALA A 312 -4.54 -11.19 -25.81
C ALA A 312 -4.06 -9.84 -26.38
N HIS A 313 -4.90 -9.16 -27.18
CA HIS A 313 -4.57 -7.88 -27.80
C HIS A 313 -4.32 -6.74 -26.79
N PHE A 314 -4.78 -6.88 -25.54
CA PHE A 314 -4.47 -5.92 -24.49
C PHE A 314 -2.96 -5.74 -24.29
N TYR A 315 -2.22 -6.86 -24.41
CA TYR A 315 -0.78 -6.96 -24.20
C TYR A 315 0.06 -6.60 -25.44
N ASP A 316 -0.56 -6.41 -26.60
CA ASP A 316 0.15 -6.05 -27.85
C ASP A 316 0.58 -4.57 -27.88
N ASP A 317 0.12 -3.79 -26.91
CA ASP A 317 0.44 -2.37 -26.77
C ASP A 317 1.89 -2.17 -26.30
N ALA A 318 2.78 -1.97 -27.26
CA ALA A 318 4.21 -1.76 -27.02
C ALA A 318 4.54 -0.47 -26.23
N TYR A 319 3.60 0.47 -26.08
CA TYR A 319 3.81 1.64 -25.21
C TYR A 319 3.74 1.25 -23.73
N VAL A 320 2.91 0.26 -23.39
CA VAL A 320 2.70 -0.25 -22.02
C VAL A 320 3.59 -1.46 -21.77
N PHE A 321 3.52 -2.46 -22.64
CA PHE A 321 4.22 -3.75 -22.55
C PHE A 321 5.55 -3.71 -23.32
N ARG A 322 6.44 -2.82 -22.88
CA ARG A 322 7.73 -2.58 -23.54
C ARG A 322 8.63 -3.79 -23.44
N SER A 323 9.39 -4.08 -24.50
CA SER A 323 10.55 -4.97 -24.38
C SER A 323 11.57 -4.33 -23.44
N GLY A 324 12.18 -5.14 -22.58
CA GLY A 324 13.14 -4.67 -21.58
C GLY A 324 14.31 -3.92 -22.19
N ARG A 325 15.11 -3.26 -21.34
CA ARG A 325 16.29 -2.53 -21.80
C ARG A 325 17.18 -3.49 -22.59
N ARG A 326 17.35 -3.25 -23.89
CA ARG A 326 18.31 -3.97 -24.74
C ARG A 326 19.66 -4.00 -24.02
N GLN A 327 20.10 -5.17 -23.58
CA GLN A 327 21.52 -5.37 -23.30
C GLN A 327 22.22 -5.12 -24.63
N LYS A 328 23.02 -4.06 -24.74
CA LYS A 328 23.95 -3.92 -25.87
C LYS A 328 24.75 -5.22 -25.89
N SER A 329 24.56 -6.03 -26.92
CA SER A 329 25.44 -7.17 -27.15
C SER A 329 26.86 -6.62 -27.16
N LYS A 330 27.71 -7.05 -26.23
CA LYS A 330 29.15 -6.86 -26.37
C LYS A 330 29.50 -7.61 -27.66
N ARG A 331 29.65 -6.86 -28.75
CA ARG A 331 30.26 -7.32 -29.99
C ARG A 331 31.76 -7.20 -29.85
#